data_AF-A0AAV2CW15-F1
#
_entry.id   AF-A0AAV2CW15-F1
#
_cell.length_a   1.000
_cell.length_b   1.000
_cell.length_c   1.000
_cell.angle_alpha   90.00
_cell.angle_beta   90.00
_cell.angle_gamma   90.00
#
_symmetry.space_group_name_H-M   'P 1'
#
loop_
_entity.id
_entity.type
_entity.pdbx_description
1 polymer ?
#
loop_
_entity_poly.entity_id
_entity_poly.type
_entity_poly.pdbx_seq_one_letter_code
_entity_poly.pdbx_strand_id
1 'polypeptide(L)'
;MHQVGQIEDMKAQEESPSITKIVVPEEHQVPESFDNEEISINYVLDGKCWNRSEIIVDDVFAYAAALSVMNENEYHEPRSIDECKSRDDWPKWKEAIEAELNSLSK
;
A
#
# COMPACT_ATOMS: atom_id res chain seq x y z
N MET A 1 34.72 26.68 53.18
CA MET A 1 34.17 28.04 53.00
C MET A 1 35.38 28.98 52.95
N HIS A 2 35.82 29.63 51.89
CA HIS A 2 35.33 29.95 50.55
C HIS A 2 36.55 30.20 49.62
N GLN A 3 36.48 29.74 48.36
CA GLN A 3 36.80 30.37 47.04
C GLN A 3 37.65 31.68 46.97
N VAL A 4 38.44 32.06 45.94
CA VAL A 4 38.65 31.72 44.50
C VAL A 4 40.02 32.30 44.03
N GLY A 5 40.58 31.77 42.93
CA GLY A 5 41.22 32.55 41.84
C GLY A 5 42.75 32.51 41.80
N GLN A 6 43.45 32.38 40.66
CA GLN A 6 43.10 32.48 39.25
C GLN A 6 44.03 31.57 38.42
N ILE A 7 43.65 31.34 37.16
CA ILE A 7 44.27 30.44 36.19
C ILE A 7 45.16 31.29 35.28
N GLU A 8 46.42 30.89 35.04
CA GLU A 8 47.27 31.45 33.98
C GLU A 8 47.54 30.40 32.90
N ASP A 9 47.40 30.84 31.66
CA ASP A 9 47.53 30.10 30.40
C ASP A 9 48.91 29.46 30.18
N MET A 10 48.95 28.28 29.54
CA MET A 10 49.98 28.00 28.55
C MET A 10 49.52 26.96 27.52
N LYS A 11 49.55 27.38 26.24
CA LYS A 11 49.24 26.60 25.04
C LYS A 11 50.05 25.30 24.92
N ALA A 12 49.42 24.27 24.39
CA ALA A 12 50.06 23.32 23.49
C ALA A 12 49.09 23.01 22.34
N GLN A 13 49.53 23.31 21.11
CA GLN A 13 48.88 22.88 19.88
C GLN A 13 49.31 21.43 19.63
N GLU A 14 48.35 20.52 19.50
CA GLU A 14 48.53 19.20 18.90
C GLU A 14 47.56 19.12 17.72
N GLU A 15 48.13 19.04 16.52
CA GLU A 15 47.42 18.94 15.26
C GLU A 15 46.63 17.63 15.21
N SER A 16 45.33 17.71 14.91
CA SER A 16 44.53 16.53 14.53
C SER A 16 44.31 16.50 13.02
N PRO A 17 44.31 15.32 12.39
CA PRO A 17 44.45 15.19 10.95
C PRO A 17 43.22 15.76 10.24
N SER A 18 43.47 16.47 9.14
CA SER A 18 42.46 16.98 8.22
C SER A 18 41.49 15.85 7.84
N ILE A 19 40.31 15.82 8.47
CA ILE A 19 39.17 15.08 7.96
C ILE A 19 38.78 15.80 6.68
N THR A 20 39.28 15.26 5.56
CA THR A 20 38.76 15.51 4.22
C THR A 20 37.25 15.61 4.35
N LYS A 21 36.68 16.79 4.10
CA LYS A 21 35.24 16.97 4.00
C LYS A 21 34.77 15.97 2.95
N ILE A 22 34.23 14.86 3.39
CA ILE A 22 33.41 14.01 2.55
C ILE A 22 32.24 14.91 2.22
N VAL A 23 32.30 15.54 1.04
CA VAL A 23 31.13 16.14 0.44
C VAL A 23 30.21 14.96 0.18
N VAL A 24 29.33 14.71 1.14
CA VAL A 24 28.13 13.91 0.91
C VAL A 24 27.50 14.58 -0.31
N PRO A 25 27.34 13.86 -1.44
CA PRO A 25 26.63 14.43 -2.57
C PRO A 25 25.31 14.89 -2.01
N GLU A 26 25.01 16.18 -2.18
CA GLU A 26 23.69 16.74 -1.95
C GLU A 26 22.70 15.72 -2.49
N GLU A 27 21.97 15.05 -1.58
CA GLU A 27 20.92 14.15 -1.99
C GLU A 27 20.09 14.96 -2.97
N HIS A 28 19.98 14.46 -4.20
CA HIS A 28 19.11 15.05 -5.18
C HIS A 28 17.76 15.11 -4.49
N GLN A 29 17.37 16.31 -4.03
CA GLN A 29 16.01 16.51 -3.56
C GLN A 29 15.20 16.27 -4.81
N VAL A 30 14.64 15.05 -4.90
CA VAL A 30 13.53 14.78 -5.81
C VAL A 30 12.58 15.92 -5.52
N PRO A 31 12.28 16.79 -6.52
CA PRO A 31 11.30 17.83 -6.30
C PRO A 31 10.10 17.17 -5.62
N GLU A 32 9.56 17.76 -4.55
CA GLU A 32 8.22 17.39 -4.09
C GLU A 32 7.31 17.61 -5.29
N SER A 33 7.16 16.55 -6.03
CA SER A 33 6.35 16.52 -7.20
C SER A 33 4.92 16.59 -6.68
N PHE A 34 4.03 17.06 -7.51
CA PHE A 34 2.59 16.93 -7.29
C PHE A 34 2.15 15.45 -7.24
N ASP A 35 3.07 14.49 -7.02
CA ASP A 35 2.98 13.04 -7.25
C ASP A 35 2.19 12.29 -6.16
N ASN A 36 1.43 13.00 -5.33
CA ASN A 36 0.43 12.37 -4.49
C ASN A 36 -0.90 12.21 -5.23
N GLU A 37 -1.00 12.56 -6.51
CA GLU A 37 -2.19 12.32 -7.33
C GLU A 37 -2.15 10.92 -7.96
N GLU A 38 -3.08 10.04 -7.55
CA GLU A 38 -3.27 8.69 -8.12
C GLU A 38 -4.49 8.68 -9.06
N ILE A 39 -4.32 8.21 -10.30
CA ILE A 39 -5.44 8.05 -11.25
C ILE A 39 -6.12 6.68 -11.07
N SER A 40 -7.45 6.65 -11.19
CA SER A 40 -8.24 5.41 -11.16
C SER A 40 -7.82 4.45 -12.28
N ILE A 41 -7.88 3.14 -12.02
CA ILE A 41 -7.71 2.11 -13.05
C ILE A 41 -8.74 2.28 -14.18
N ASN A 42 -9.94 2.78 -13.84
CA ASN A 42 -11.02 3.06 -14.77
C ASN A 42 -11.09 4.54 -15.19
N TYR A 43 -9.98 5.29 -15.10
CA TYR A 43 -9.94 6.73 -15.37
C TYR A 43 -10.59 7.14 -16.69
N VAL A 44 -10.45 6.35 -17.76
CA VAL A 44 -11.09 6.63 -19.05
C VAL A 44 -12.63 6.66 -18.96
N LEU A 45 -13.20 5.87 -18.05
CA LEU A 45 -14.63 5.75 -17.83
C LEU A 45 -15.14 6.71 -16.76
N ASP A 46 -14.40 6.87 -15.65
CA ASP A 46 -14.87 7.58 -14.46
C ASP A 46 -14.18 8.94 -14.20
N GLY A 47 -13.07 9.23 -14.88
CA GLY A 47 -12.28 10.46 -14.73
C GLY A 47 -11.72 10.68 -13.33
N LYS A 48 -11.61 9.65 -12.49
CA LYS A 48 -11.26 9.82 -11.07
C LYS A 48 -9.75 9.93 -10.83
N CYS A 49 -9.37 10.94 -10.06
CA CYS A 49 -8.04 11.09 -9.47
C CYS A 49 -8.17 11.23 -7.95
N TRP A 50 -7.15 10.81 -7.23
CA TRP A 50 -7.12 10.75 -5.78
C TRP A 50 -5.89 11.46 -5.24
N ASN A 51 -6.07 12.39 -4.31
CA ASN A 51 -4.96 12.96 -3.56
C ASN A 51 -4.59 12.03 -2.39
N ARG A 52 -3.50 11.27 -2.53
CA ARG A 52 -2.94 10.34 -1.53
C ARG A 52 -2.61 11.01 -0.22
N SER A 53 -2.33 12.32 -0.20
CA SER A 53 -2.05 13.04 1.03
C SER A 53 -3.30 13.30 1.89
N GLU A 54 -4.49 13.25 1.28
CA GLU A 54 -5.78 13.40 1.97
C GLU A 54 -6.37 12.05 2.39
N ILE A 55 -5.82 10.94 1.89
CA ILE A 55 -6.31 9.59 2.18
C ILE A 55 -5.60 9.05 3.43
N ILE A 56 -6.39 8.89 4.50
CA ILE A 56 -5.95 8.18 5.70
C ILE A 56 -6.27 6.69 5.51
N VAL A 57 -5.22 5.86 5.45
CA VAL A 57 -5.37 4.40 5.38
C VAL A 57 -5.46 3.85 6.81
N ASP A 58 -6.69 3.72 7.29
CA ASP A 58 -7.02 3.09 8.57
C ASP A 58 -7.98 1.91 8.40
N ASP A 59 -8.37 1.27 9.50
CA ASP A 59 -9.29 0.13 9.48
C ASP A 59 -10.65 0.49 8.87
N VAL A 60 -11.09 1.74 9.01
CA VAL A 60 -12.36 2.23 8.46
C VAL A 60 -12.26 2.35 6.94
N PHE A 61 -11.16 2.92 6.44
CA PHE A 61 -10.86 2.99 5.00
C PHE A 61 -10.76 1.58 4.40
N ALA A 62 -10.01 0.68 5.04
CA ALA A 62 -9.89 -0.70 4.58
C ALA A 62 -11.24 -1.43 4.55
N TYR A 63 -12.08 -1.25 5.57
CA TYR A 63 -13.43 -1.79 5.62
C TYR A 63 -14.32 -1.22 4.51
N ALA A 64 -14.29 0.10 4.29
CA ALA A 64 -15.05 0.75 3.22
C ALA A 64 -14.63 0.27 1.82
N ALA A 65 -13.32 0.12 1.58
CA ALA A 65 -12.78 -0.44 0.34
C ALA A 65 -13.19 -1.91 0.15
N ALA A 66 -13.13 -2.73 1.21
CA ALA A 66 -13.61 -4.10 1.16
C ALA A 66 -15.11 -4.17 0.83
N LEU A 67 -15.92 -3.31 1.44
CA LEU A 67 -17.35 -3.20 1.14
C LEU A 67 -17.60 -2.76 -0.30
N SER A 68 -16.86 -1.78 -0.83
CA SER A 68 -17.09 -1.34 -2.22
C SER A 68 -16.83 -2.46 -3.21
N VAL A 69 -15.76 -3.25 -2.99
CA VAL A 69 -15.45 -4.42 -3.83
C VAL A 69 -16.50 -5.52 -3.65
N MET A 70 -16.93 -5.78 -2.42
CA MET A 70 -17.93 -6.80 -2.15
C MET A 70 -19.31 -6.43 -2.72
N ASN A 71 -19.69 -5.15 -2.75
CA ASN A 71 -21.04 -4.69 -3.08
C ASN A 71 -21.24 -4.37 -4.58
N GLU A 72 -20.18 -4.46 -5.39
CA GLU A 72 -20.25 -4.47 -6.86
C GLU A 72 -20.85 -5.81 -7.30
N ASN A 73 -22.18 -5.81 -7.36
CA ASN A 73 -23.11 -6.94 -7.27
C ASN A 73 -22.97 -8.10 -8.27
N GLU A 74 -22.07 -8.05 -9.25
CA GLU A 74 -22.15 -8.96 -10.40
C GLU A 74 -21.58 -10.36 -10.09
N TYR A 75 -20.81 -10.50 -9.01
CA TYR A 75 -20.16 -11.76 -8.63
C TYR A 75 -20.20 -12.05 -7.13
N HIS A 76 -21.32 -11.76 -6.47
CA HIS A 76 -21.51 -12.29 -5.12
C HIS A 76 -21.41 -13.82 -5.15
N GLU A 77 -20.53 -14.37 -4.31
CA GLU A 77 -20.41 -15.81 -4.14
C GLU A 77 -21.77 -16.37 -3.67
N PRO A 78 -22.34 -17.35 -4.38
CA PRO A 78 -23.62 -17.92 -4.03
C PRO A 78 -23.53 -18.58 -2.64
N ARG A 79 -24.47 -18.27 -1.75
CA ARG A 79 -24.49 -18.75 -0.36
C ARG A 79 -25.39 -19.95 -0.17
N SER A 80 -26.09 -20.36 -1.21
CA SER A 80 -26.99 -21.50 -1.22
C SER A 80 -26.91 -22.27 -2.54
N ILE A 81 -27.30 -23.54 -2.51
CA ILE A 81 -27.36 -24.38 -3.72
C ILE A 81 -28.35 -23.82 -4.73
N ASP A 82 -29.44 -23.20 -4.29
CA ASP A 82 -30.43 -22.62 -5.19
C ASP A 82 -29.87 -21.37 -5.89
N GLU A 83 -29.09 -20.54 -5.19
CA GLU A 83 -28.33 -19.46 -5.81
C GLU A 83 -27.31 -19.99 -6.83
N CYS A 84 -26.56 -21.06 -6.50
CA CYS A 84 -25.65 -21.69 -7.46
C CYS A 84 -26.38 -22.14 -8.74
N LYS A 85 -27.58 -22.71 -8.58
CA LYS A 85 -28.41 -23.20 -9.70
C LYS A 85 -29.01 -22.08 -10.55
N SER A 86 -29.18 -20.89 -9.97
CA SER A 86 -29.71 -19.73 -10.69
C SER A 86 -28.68 -19.02 -11.58
N ARG A 87 -27.38 -19.35 -11.47
CA ARG A 87 -26.34 -18.74 -12.30
C ARG A 87 -26.39 -19.24 -13.74
N ASP A 88 -26.04 -18.37 -14.67
CA ASP A 88 -26.04 -18.67 -16.11
C ASP A 88 -25.05 -19.79 -16.49
N ASP A 89 -24.00 -19.98 -15.69
CA ASP A 89 -22.99 -21.02 -15.88
C ASP A 89 -23.39 -22.38 -15.26
N TRP A 90 -24.51 -22.46 -14.51
CA TRP A 90 -24.97 -23.69 -13.88
C TRP A 90 -25.11 -24.90 -14.84
N PRO A 91 -25.62 -24.76 -16.07
CA PRO A 91 -25.72 -25.89 -16.99
C PRO A 91 -24.36 -26.56 -17.28
N LYS A 92 -23.28 -25.77 -17.39
CA LYS A 92 -21.91 -26.30 -17.59
C LYS A 92 -21.41 -27.04 -16.36
N TRP A 93 -21.63 -26.47 -15.18
CA TRP A 93 -21.29 -27.11 -13.92
C TRP A 93 -22.02 -28.43 -13.73
N LYS A 94 -23.33 -28.47 -14.05
CA LYS A 94 -24.14 -29.67 -13.97
C LYS A 94 -23.61 -30.79 -14.90
N GLU A 95 -23.28 -30.44 -16.14
CA GLU A 95 -22.67 -31.39 -17.08
C GLU A 95 -21.35 -31.96 -16.56
N ALA A 96 -20.46 -31.10 -16.04
CA ALA A 96 -19.19 -31.53 -15.45
C ALA A 96 -19.41 -32.48 -14.26
N ILE A 97 -20.33 -32.16 -13.35
CA ILE A 97 -20.67 -33.01 -12.21
C ILE A 97 -21.19 -34.39 -12.68
N GLU A 98 -22.08 -34.41 -13.67
CA GLU A 98 -22.61 -35.66 -14.23
C GLU A 98 -21.53 -36.49 -14.92
N ALA A 99 -20.63 -35.85 -15.68
CA ALA A 99 -19.50 -36.52 -16.31
C ALA A 99 -18.56 -37.19 -15.29
N GLU A 100 -18.26 -36.48 -14.19
CA GLU A 100 -17.45 -37.04 -13.10
C GLU A 100 -18.16 -38.18 -12.37
N LEU A 101 -19.45 -38.06 -12.06
CA LEU A 101 -20.21 -39.16 -11.45
C LEU A 101 -20.24 -40.41 -12.34
N ASN A 102 -20.40 -40.22 -13.65
CA ASN A 102 -20.36 -41.31 -14.61
C ASN A 102 -18.97 -41.95 -14.71
N SER A 103 -17.90 -41.18 -14.55
CA SER A 103 -16.52 -41.69 -14.56
C SER A 103 -16.26 -42.64 -13.38
N LEU A 104 -16.82 -42.33 -12.21
CA LEU A 104 -16.71 -43.14 -11.00
C LEU A 104 -17.48 -44.48 -11.08
N SER A 105 -18.46 -44.57 -11.98
CA SER A 105 -19.29 -45.78 -12.16
C SER A 105 -18.69 -46.80 -13.14
N LYS A 106 -17.53 -46.49 -13.72
CA LYS A 106 -16.75 -47.37 -14.62
C LYS A 106 -15.65 -48.10 -13.88
#